data_AF-A0A3D0YQ44-F1
#
_entry.id   AF-A0A3D0YQ44-F1
#
_cell.length_a   1.000
_cell.length_b   1.000
_cell.length_c   1.000
_cell.angle_alpha   90.00
_cell.angle_beta   90.00
_cell.angle_gamma   90.00
#
_symmetry.space_group_name_H-M   'P 1'
#
loop_
_entity.id
_entity.type
_entity.pdbx_description
1 polymer ?
#
loop_
_entity_poly.entity_id
_entity_poly.type
_entity_poly.pdbx_seq_one_letter_code
_entity_poly.pdbx_strand_id
1 'polypeptide(L)' 'MSMQGVYQTFYFGVNVLLVRDSRLLLGKRKNIYSAGTWGLLGGHLEQGEVLEDAAK' A
#
# COMPACT_ATOMS: atom_id res chain seq x y z
N MET A 1 18.23 27.96 21.32
CA MET A 1 18.66 26.72 20.66
C MET A 1 17.44 25.83 20.51
N SER A 2 16.82 25.80 19.33
CA SER A 2 15.68 24.93 19.05
C SER A 2 16.18 23.50 18.82
N MET A 3 15.69 22.53 19.60
CA MET A 3 15.91 21.12 19.33
C MET A 3 15.17 20.76 18.04
N GLN A 4 15.88 20.64 16.92
CA GLN A 4 15.34 19.96 15.74
C GLN A 4 15.30 18.45 16.03
N GLY A 5 14.10 17.93 16.34
CA GLY A 5 13.88 16.48 16.41
C GLY A 5 13.99 15.88 15.02
N VAL A 6 14.88 14.89 14.85
CA VAL A 6 14.93 14.09 13.63
C VAL A 6 13.77 13.11 13.67
N TYR A 7 12.71 13.38 12.92
CA TYR A 7 11.62 12.43 12.74
C TYR A 7 11.99 11.43 11.65
N GLN A 8 11.79 10.13 11.93
CA GLN A 8 11.89 9.11 10.90
C GLN A 8 10.69 9.18 9.96
N THR A 9 10.94 9.12 8.65
CA THR A 9 9.89 9.06 7.64
C THR A 9 9.46 7.62 7.44
N PHE A 10 8.15 7.38 7.52
CA PHE A 10 7.53 6.10 7.21
C PHE A 10 6.62 6.26 5.99
N TYR A 11 6.62 5.23 5.13
CA TYR A 11 5.66 5.13 4.04
C TYR A 11 4.47 4.28 4.49
N PHE A 12 3.27 4.76 4.18
CA PHE A 12 2.03 4.04 4.42
C PHE A 12 1.55 3.41 3.12
N GLY A 13 1.09 2.17 3.19
CA GLY A 13 0.51 1.47 2.06
C GLY A 13 -0.92 1.07 2.34
N VAL A 14 -1.80 1.26 1.36
CA VAL A 14 -3.20 0.80 1.40
C VAL A 14 -3.33 -0.40 0.46
N ASN A 15 -3.95 -1.47 0.93
CA ASN A 15 -4.23 -2.67 0.14
C ASN A 15 -5.71 -2.99 0.19
N VAL A 16 -6.24 -3.56 -0.90
CA VAL A 16 -7.66 -3.91 -1.04
C VAL A 16 -7.88 -5.42 -1.11
N LEU A 17 -8.89 -5.88 -0.39
CA LEU A 17 -9.44 -7.24 -0.51
C LEU A 17 -10.62 -7.21 -1.47
N LEU A 18 -10.36 -7.35 -2.77
CA LEU A 18 -11.42 -7.40 -3.76
C LEU A 18 -12.01 -8.82 -3.84
N VAL A 19 -13.21 -8.99 -3.29
CA VAL A 19 -13.92 -10.27 -3.26
C VAL A 19 -15.13 -10.26 -4.21
N ARG A 20 -15.23 -11.27 -5.07
CA ARG A 20 -16.40 -11.51 -5.93
C ARG A 20 -16.59 -13.01 -6.13
N ASP A 21 -17.83 -13.49 -6.04
CA ASP A 21 -18.18 -14.91 -6.24
C ASP A 21 -17.34 -15.87 -5.38
N SER A 22 -17.13 -15.52 -4.11
CA SER A 22 -16.26 -16.25 -3.17
C SER A 22 -14.80 -16.40 -3.62
N ARG A 23 -14.33 -15.52 -4.52
CA ARG A 23 -12.94 -15.46 -5.00
C ARG A 23 -12.31 -14.14 -4.60
N LEU A 24 -11.02 -14.18 -4.27
CA LEU A 24 -10.19 -13.00 -3.97
C LEU A 24 -9.29 -12.69 -5.17
N LEU A 25 -9.27 -11.43 -5.61
CA LEU A 25 -8.34 -10.98 -6.64
C LEU A 25 -6.94 -10.80 -6.06
N LEU A 26 -5.95 -11.46 -6.68
CA LEU A 26 -4.53 -11.31 -6.37
C LEU A 26 -3.76 -10.99 -7.64
N GLY A 27 -2.71 -10.18 -7.51
CA GLY A 27 -1.77 -9.88 -8.59
C GLY A 27 -0.45 -10.63 -8.41
N LYS A 28 0.10 -11.20 -9.48
CA LYS A 28 1.47 -11.73 -9.48
C LYS A 28 2.45 -10.56 -9.56
N ARG A 29 3.28 -10.39 -8.53
CA ARG A 29 4.19 -9.24 -8.38
C ARG A 29 5.36 -9.35 -9.36
N LYS A 30 5.69 -8.23 -10.02
CA LYS A 30 6.77 -8.15 -11.01
C LYS A 30 8.10 -7.61 -10.46
N ASN A 31 8.06 -6.85 -9.37
CA ASN A 31 9.22 -6.07 -8.87
C ASN A 31 9.90 -6.68 -7.65
N ILE A 32 11.10 -6.13 -7.38
CA ILE A 32 12.16 -6.56 -6.44
C ILE A 32 11.65 -7.16 -5.12
N TYR A 33 10.71 -6.50 -4.44
CA TYR A 33 10.13 -7.03 -3.21
C TYR A 33 9.07 -8.09 -3.52
N SER A 34 9.40 -9.34 -3.22
CA SER A 34 8.52 -10.51 -3.42
C SER A 34 8.13 -10.73 -4.89
N ALA A 35 9.07 -10.50 -5.81
CA ALA A 35 8.88 -10.81 -7.23
C ALA A 35 8.43 -12.28 -7.40
N GLY A 36 7.43 -12.51 -8.24
CA GLY A 36 6.90 -13.83 -8.54
C GLY A 36 5.87 -14.37 -7.54
N THR A 37 5.66 -13.73 -6.39
CA THR A 37 4.60 -14.12 -5.44
C THR A 37 3.25 -13.51 -5.81
N TRP A 38 2.17 -14.09 -5.29
CA TRP A 38 0.82 -13.54 -5.36
C TRP A 38 0.56 -12.67 -4.13
N GLY A 39 -0.01 -11.49 -4.32
CA GLY A 39 -0.33 -10.56 -3.24
C GLY A 39 -1.55 -9.71 -3.55
N LEU A 40 -1.98 -8.96 -2.53
CA LEU A 40 -3.06 -7.98 -2.65
C LEU A 40 -2.66 -6.86 -3.61
N LEU A 41 -3.67 -6.24 -4.21
CA LEU A 41 -3.52 -5.00 -4.94
C LEU A 41 -3.44 -3.86 -3.92
N GLY A 42 -2.55 -2.90 -4.17
CA GLY A 42 -2.31 -1.80 -3.27
C GLY A 42 -1.22 -0.86 -3.75
N GLY A 43 -1.07 0.26 -3.03
CA GLY A 43 -0.16 1.35 -3.36
C GLY A 43 0.18 2.18 -2.13
N HIS A 44 0.98 3.22 -2.33
CA HIS A 44 1.28 4.18 -1.27
C HIS A 44 0.05 5.06 -1.01
N LEU A 45 -0.13 5.45 0.25
CA LEU A 45 -1.03 6.54 0.60
C LEU A 45 -0.30 7.86 0.33
N GLU A 46 -0.84 8.67 -0.56
CA GLU A 46 -0.23 9.96 -0.89
C GLU A 46 -0.69 11.07 0.06
N GLN A 47 0.08 12.16 0.11
CA GLN A 47 -0.21 13.26 1.02
C GLN A 47 -1.54 13.93 0.67
N GLY A 48 -2.46 13.93 1.63
CA GLY A 48 -3.78 14.56 1.48
C GLY A 48 -4.88 13.61 0.99
N GLU A 49 -4.56 12.36 0.65
CA GLU A 49 -5.56 11.34 0.35
C GLU A 49 -6.23 10.82 1.62
N VAL A 50 -7.53 10.51 1.53
CA VAL A 50 -8.18 9.61 2.49
C VAL A 50 -7.95 8.16 2.06
N LEU A 51 -8.10 7.22 3.00
CA LEU A 51 -7.83 5.80 2.73
C LEU A 51 -8.65 5.24 1.58
N GLU A 52 -9.90 5.70 1.43
CA GLU A 52 -10.81 5.29 0.36
C GLU A 52 -10.37 5.80 -1.01
N ASP A 53 -9.67 6.92 -1.09
CA ASP A 53 -9.18 7.46 -2.35
C ASP A 53 -7.96 6.67 -2.84
N ALA A 54 -7.04 6.33 -1.93
CA ALA A 54 -5.90 5.45 -2.23
C ALA A 54 -6.30 4.00 -2.59
N ALA A 55 -7.54 3.61 -2.26
CA ALA A 55 -8.07 2.26 -2.50
C ALA A 55 -8.84 2.12 -3.84
N LYS A 56 -9.10 3.22 -4.55
CA LYS A 56 -9.84 3.25 -5.83
C LYS A 56 -8.93 2.92 -7.01
#